data_AF-A7T1D2-F1
#
_entry.id   AF-A7T1D2-F1
#
_cell.length_a   1.000
_cell.length_b   1.000
_cell.length_c   1.000
_cell.angle_alpha   90.00
_cell.angle_beta   90.00
_cell.angle_gamma   90.00
#
_symmetry.space_group_name_H-M   'P 1'
#
loop_
_entity.id
_entity.type
_entity.pdbx_description
1 polymer ?
#
loop_
_entity_poly.entity_id
_entity_poly.type
_entity_poly.pdbx_seq_one_letter_code
_entity_poly.pdbx_strand_id
1 'polypeptide(L)'
;MKMWTDTCIRFKQRTNEYAYARFWKGEKCSSHVGHTGRKQDISLAGGCWHAGIVAHEIGHALGFYHEQLRPDRDSYVTINWDNIVSGE
;
A
#
# COMPACT_ATOMS: atom_id res chain seq x y z
N MET A 1 -3.26 0.60 -12.68
CA MET A 1 -4.64 0.18 -12.32
C MET A 1 -5.07 -1.15 -12.93
N LYS A 2 -4.56 -1.59 -14.10
CA LYS A 2 -4.93 -2.89 -14.72
C LYS A 2 -4.80 -4.11 -13.79
N MET A 3 -3.83 -4.11 -12.88
CA MET A 3 -3.64 -5.23 -11.93
C MET A 3 -4.80 -5.44 -10.95
N TRP A 4 -5.74 -4.48 -10.85
CA TRP A 4 -6.90 -4.57 -9.97
C TRP A 4 -8.21 -4.79 -10.74
N THR A 5 -8.19 -4.88 -12.07
CA THR A 5 -9.43 -4.94 -12.89
C THR A 5 -10.19 -6.25 -12.76
N ASP A 6 -9.51 -7.32 -12.35
CA ASP A 6 -10.11 -8.64 -12.13
C ASP A 6 -10.89 -8.72 -10.80
N THR A 7 -10.87 -7.64 -10.03
CA THR A 7 -11.68 -7.47 -8.81
C THR A 7 -12.94 -6.65 -9.11
N CYS A 8 -13.75 -6.35 -8.09
CA CYS A 8 -14.85 -5.38 -8.21
C CYS A 8 -14.41 -3.92 -8.01
N ILE A 9 -13.13 -3.66 -7.69
CA ILE A 9 -12.61 -2.31 -7.46
C ILE A 9 -12.51 -1.54 -8.78
N ARG A 10 -12.96 -0.28 -8.78
CA ARG A 10 -12.94 0.60 -9.95
C ARG A 10 -12.25 1.92 -9.59
N PHE A 11 -11.30 2.33 -10.43
CA PHE A 11 -10.58 3.58 -10.27
C PHE A 11 -11.16 4.61 -11.24
N LYS A 12 -11.41 5.81 -10.75
CA LYS A 12 -11.70 6.98 -11.57
C LYS A 12 -10.79 8.13 -11.18
N GLN A 13 -10.51 9.01 -12.14
CA GLN A 13 -9.85 10.27 -11.82
C GLN A 13 -10.79 11.10 -10.93
N ARG A 14 -10.23 11.65 -9.85
CA ARG A 14 -10.96 12.51 -8.92
C ARG A 14 -11.52 13.72 -9.66
N THR A 15 -12.74 14.13 -9.31
CA THR A 15 -13.34 15.40 -9.69
C THR A 15 -13.47 16.31 -8.47
N ASN A 16 -14.36 15.99 -7.54
CA ASN A 16 -14.67 16.78 -6.33
C ASN A 16 -14.82 15.94 -5.07
N GLU A 17 -14.48 14.64 -5.11
CA GLU A 17 -14.58 13.77 -3.95
C GLU A 17 -13.73 14.29 -2.79
N TYR A 18 -14.30 14.27 -1.59
CA TYR A 18 -13.64 14.73 -0.37
C TYR A 18 -12.46 13.83 0.01
N ALA A 19 -12.68 12.51 0.00
CA ALA A 19 -11.67 11.50 0.23
C ALA A 19 -11.18 10.92 -1.10
N TYR A 20 -9.86 10.85 -1.28
CA TYR A 20 -9.25 10.34 -2.50
C TYR A 20 -7.79 9.95 -2.27
N ALA A 21 -7.28 9.03 -3.10
CA ALA A 21 -5.87 8.70 -3.16
C ALA A 21 -5.15 9.63 -4.15
N ARG A 22 -4.01 10.19 -3.73
CA ARG A 22 -3.10 10.97 -4.58
C ARG A 22 -1.76 10.25 -4.71
N PHE A 23 -1.43 9.83 -5.92
CA PHE A 23 -0.08 9.34 -6.24
C PHE A 23 0.85 10.54 -6.36
N TRP A 24 1.96 10.53 -5.63
CA TRP A 24 2.93 11.63 -5.66
C TRP A 24 4.37 11.10 -5.55
N LYS A 25 5.32 11.88 -6.07
CA LYS A 25 6.74 11.55 -6.01
C LYS A 25 7.31 11.91 -4.64
N GLY A 26 7.35 10.95 -3.73
CA GLY A 26 7.92 11.09 -2.38
C GLY A 26 9.28 10.42 -2.23
N GLU A 27 9.67 10.17 -0.98
CA GLU A 27 10.99 9.62 -0.61
C GLU A 27 10.98 8.10 -0.38
N LYS A 28 9.81 7.51 -0.09
CA LYS A 28 9.60 6.08 0.14
C LYS A 28 8.46 5.54 -0.72
N CYS A 29 8.34 4.22 -0.85
CA CYS A 29 7.11 3.56 -1.31
C CYS A 29 6.22 3.35 -0.08
N SER A 30 5.08 4.03 0.01
CA SER A 30 4.18 3.87 1.16
C SER A 30 2.76 4.37 0.91
N SER A 31 1.80 3.81 1.66
CA SER A 31 0.46 4.35 1.82
C SER A 31 -0.09 4.10 3.24
N HIS A 32 -1.12 4.86 3.62
CA HIS A 32 -1.93 4.52 4.79
C HIS A 32 -2.72 3.24 4.54
N VAL A 33 -2.90 2.43 5.59
CA VAL A 33 -3.75 1.24 5.50
C VAL A 33 -5.21 1.64 5.62
N GLY A 34 -5.97 1.43 4.54
CA GLY A 34 -7.41 1.66 4.49
C GLY A 34 -7.84 3.10 4.18
N HIS A 35 -9.15 3.32 4.25
CA HIS A 35 -9.78 4.60 3.92
C HIS A 35 -9.69 5.59 5.08
N THR A 36 -8.90 6.65 4.92
CA THR A 36 -8.66 7.67 5.97
C THR A 36 -9.76 8.71 6.13
N GLY A 37 -10.76 8.74 5.25
CA GLY A 37 -11.83 9.74 5.27
C GLY A 37 -11.47 11.07 4.60
N ARG A 38 -10.24 11.26 4.11
CA ARG A 38 -9.74 12.51 3.49
C ARG A 38 -8.79 12.22 2.33
N LYS A 39 -8.14 13.26 1.79
CA LYS A 39 -6.98 13.07 0.90
C LYS A 39 -5.93 12.20 1.61
N GLN A 40 -5.57 11.08 1.00
CA GLN A 40 -4.42 10.27 1.41
C GLN A 40 -3.41 10.14 0.29
N ASP A 41 -2.14 10.24 0.65
CA ASP A 41 -1.05 10.19 -0.30
C ASP A 41 -0.56 8.74 -0.44
N ILE A 42 -0.35 8.31 -1.69
CA ILE A 42 0.43 7.12 -2.03
C ILE A 42 1.78 7.64 -2.50
N SER A 43 2.79 7.48 -1.64
CA SER A 43 4.15 7.94 -1.89
C SER A 43 4.87 6.94 -2.79
N LEU A 44 5.46 7.43 -3.87
CA LEU A 44 6.26 6.64 -4.80
C LEU A 44 7.61 7.34 -5.08
N ALA A 45 8.67 6.84 -4.44
CA ALA A 45 10.04 7.23 -4.75
C ALA A 45 10.47 6.81 -6.16
N GLY A 46 11.67 7.22 -6.59
CA GLY A 46 12.18 6.96 -7.94
C GLY A 46 12.14 5.47 -8.35
N GLY A 47 12.44 4.56 -7.43
CA GLY A 47 12.39 3.11 -7.64
C GLY A 47 11.01 2.46 -7.47
N CYS A 48 9.97 3.21 -7.10
CA CYS A 48 8.65 2.63 -6.80
C CYS A 48 7.72 2.54 -8.00
N TRP A 49 8.08 3.12 -9.16
CA TRP A 49 7.20 3.25 -10.34
C TRP A 49 7.12 1.96 -11.18
N HIS A 50 7.10 0.80 -10.51
CA HIS A 50 6.87 -0.50 -11.11
C HIS A 50 5.43 -0.94 -10.84
N ALA A 51 4.79 -1.57 -11.82
CA ALA A 51 3.36 -1.91 -11.73
C ALA A 51 3.01 -2.71 -10.46
N GLY A 52 3.84 -3.69 -10.08
CA GLY A 52 3.66 -4.48 -8.86
C GLY A 52 3.77 -3.67 -7.57
N ILE A 53 4.76 -2.78 -7.47
CA ILE A 53 4.94 -1.90 -6.30
C ILE A 53 3.76 -0.93 -6.19
N VAL A 54 3.37 -0.29 -7.29
CA VAL A 54 2.20 0.59 -7.30
C VAL A 54 0.92 -0.18 -6.91
N ALA A 55 0.77 -1.42 -7.38
CA ALA A 55 -0.35 -2.26 -6.98
C ALA A 55 -0.32 -2.61 -5.49
N HIS A 56 0.85 -2.91 -4.94
CA HIS A 56 1.07 -3.15 -3.51
C HIS A 56 0.66 -1.94 -2.66
N GLU A 57 1.10 -0.72 -3.01
CA GLU A 57 0.73 0.49 -2.28
C GLU A 57 -0.77 0.83 -2.39
N ILE A 58 -1.41 0.50 -3.51
CA ILE A 58 -2.86 0.54 -3.64
C ILE A 58 -3.51 -0.48 -2.69
N GLY A 59 -2.93 -1.67 -2.54
CA GLY A 59 -3.38 -2.68 -1.58
C GLY A 59 -3.40 -2.13 -0.15
N HIS A 60 -2.35 -1.42 0.26
CA HIS A 60 -2.36 -0.70 1.54
C HIS A 60 -3.52 0.29 1.62
N ALA A 61 -3.68 1.17 0.63
CA ALA A 61 -4.80 2.14 0.59
C ALA A 61 -6.19 1.47 0.65
N LEU A 62 -6.33 0.23 0.16
CA LEU A 62 -7.55 -0.57 0.22
C LEU A 62 -7.78 -1.26 1.58
N GLY A 63 -6.76 -1.33 2.44
CA GLY A 63 -6.88 -1.88 3.80
C GLY A 63 -6.06 -3.13 4.07
N PHE A 64 -5.19 -3.54 3.14
CA PHE A 64 -4.35 -4.72 3.35
C PHE A 64 -3.08 -4.36 4.12
N TYR A 65 -2.78 -5.13 5.16
CA TYR A 65 -1.47 -5.12 5.82
C TYR A 65 -0.50 -6.03 5.07
N HIS A 66 0.78 -5.97 5.42
CA HIS A 66 1.74 -6.98 4.99
C HIS A 66 1.33 -8.37 5.48
N GLU A 67 1.48 -9.39 4.63
CA GLU A 67 0.99 -10.75 4.92
C GLU A 67 1.67 -11.35 6.16
N GLN A 68 2.94 -11.05 6.39
CA GLN A 68 3.67 -11.48 7.59
C GLN A 68 3.21 -10.75 8.87
N LEU A 69 2.18 -9.91 8.84
CA LEU A 69 1.55 -9.34 10.04
C LEU A 69 0.25 -10.06 10.43
N ARG A 70 -0.15 -11.10 9.70
CA ARG A 70 -1.33 -11.88 10.05
C ARG A 70 -1.25 -12.45 11.47
N PRO A 71 -2.37 -12.56 12.19
CA PRO A 71 -2.39 -13.12 13.54
C PRO A 71 -1.91 -14.58 13.63
N ASP A 72 -2.04 -15.33 12.54
CA ASP A 72 -1.66 -16.74 12.44
C ASP A 72 -0.27 -16.96 11.83
N ARG A 73 0.50 -15.89 11.54
CA ARG A 73 1.78 -15.97 10.81
C ARG A 73 2.78 -16.94 11.44
N ASP A 74 2.78 -17.07 12.77
CA ASP A 74 3.79 -17.84 13.50
C ASP A 74 3.61 -19.36 13.26
N SER A 75 2.53 -19.77 12.60
CA SER A 75 2.33 -21.13 12.07
C SER A 75 2.98 -21.37 10.69
N TYR A 76 3.44 -20.32 10.01
CA TYR A 76 3.91 -20.38 8.61
C TYR A 76 5.33 -19.83 8.43
N VAL A 77 5.71 -18.82 9.22
CA VAL A 77 7.01 -18.15 9.11
C VAL A 77 7.62 -17.91 10.50
N THR A 78 8.94 -17.99 10.57
CA THR A 78 9.70 -17.60 11.77
C THR A 78 10.36 -16.25 11.50
N ILE A 79 10.08 -15.26 12.34
CA ILE A 79 10.79 -13.97 12.28
C ILE A 79 12.13 -14.12 13.01
N ASN A 80 13.22 -13.95 12.27
CA ASN A 80 14.54 -13.86 12.88
C ASN A 80 14.79 -12.42 13.33
N TRP A 81 14.37 -12.12 14.56
CA TRP A 81 14.42 -10.77 15.15
C TRP A 81 15.84 -10.20 15.25
N ASP A 82 16.86 -11.06 15.44
CA ASP A 82 18.26 -10.64 15.53
C ASP A 82 18.81 -10.09 14.20
N ASN A 83 18.15 -10.41 13.09
CA ASN A 83 18.53 -9.96 11.75
C ASN A 83 17.76 -8.72 11.27
N ILE A 84 16.92 -8.10 12.11
CA ILE A 84 16.16 -6.91 11.76
C ILE A 84 16.99 -5.66 12.03
N VAL A 85 17.05 -4.74 11.05
CA VAL A 85 17.73 -3.46 11.18
C VAL A 85 17.02 -2.61 12.24
N SER A 86 17.76 -2.16 13.25
CA SER A 86 17.20 -1.34 14.34
C SER A 86 16.68 0.01 13.84
N GLY A 87 15.48 0.40 14.27
CA GLY A 87 14.87 1.69 13.96
C GLY A 87 14.08 1.74 12.64
N GLU A 88 13.96 0.61 11.95
CA GLU A 88 12.98 0.37 10.87
C GLU A 88 11.75 -0.40 11.40
#